data_AF-A0A183PPC7-F1
#
_entry.id   AF-A0A183PPC7-F1
#
_cell.length_a   1.000
_cell.length_b   1.000
_cell.length_c   1.000
_cell.angle_alpha   90.00
_cell.angle_beta   90.00
_cell.angle_gamma   90.00
#
_symmetry.space_group_name_H-M   'P 1'
#
loop_
_entity.id
_entity.type
_entity.pdbx_description
1 polymer ?
#
loop_
_entity_poly.entity_id
_entity_poly.type
_entity_poly.pdbx_seq_one_letter_code
_entity_poly.pdbx_strand_id
1 'polypeptide(L)'
;MFTNRIRHSIHVCSFVHFNESLQRHDVEAIHPGYGFLSERSEFAQACTDAGIIFIGPPAKVVKRMGDKVEARQAAINANVSVVPGSPGPITSSEEAMEFCKRYGLPVILKAAYGGGGRGMRVVRRLEDIKQNFELASSEALAAFGNGAMFIEKFIERPRHIEVQILGDKYGNVVHLYERDCSVQRRHQKLVEIAPAPSLDPTIRKSLLSDAVRLASSVEYVQNCN
;
A
#
# COMPACT_ATOMS: atom_id res chain seq x y z
N MET A 1 1.10 -8.43 -35.32
CA MET A 1 0.84 -7.06 -35.83
C MET A 1 1.00 -5.97 -34.73
N PHE A 2 1.92 -6.14 -33.77
CA PHE A 2 2.05 -5.25 -32.58
C PHE A 2 3.45 -4.64 -32.37
N THR A 3 4.38 -4.78 -33.33
CA THR A 3 5.80 -4.45 -33.09
C THR A 3 6.23 -3.03 -33.50
N ASN A 4 5.34 -2.16 -33.99
CA ASN A 4 5.74 -0.86 -34.57
C ASN A 4 5.07 0.41 -33.96
N ARG A 5 4.51 0.36 -32.75
CA ARG A 5 3.79 1.52 -32.17
C ARG A 5 4.40 2.19 -30.93
N ILE A 6 5.48 1.68 -30.34
CA ILE A 6 6.20 2.47 -29.32
C ILE A 6 7.15 3.40 -30.06
N ARG A 7 6.65 4.57 -30.49
CA ARG A 7 7.47 5.49 -31.27
C ARG A 7 8.54 6.14 -30.40
N HIS A 8 8.23 6.64 -29.19
CA HIS A 8 9.17 7.35 -28.31
C HIS A 8 8.76 7.16 -26.83
N SER A 9 9.73 6.96 -25.91
CA SER A 9 9.48 6.95 -24.46
C SER A 9 9.84 8.31 -23.85
N ILE A 10 8.90 8.95 -23.14
CA ILE A 10 9.11 10.26 -22.51
C ILE A 10 9.04 10.08 -20.99
N HIS A 11 10.07 10.54 -20.30
CA HIS A 11 10.12 10.51 -18.84
C HIS A 11 9.40 11.72 -18.24
N VAL A 12 8.20 11.49 -17.69
CA VAL A 12 7.48 12.50 -16.91
C VAL A 12 7.85 12.31 -15.44
N CYS A 13 8.84 13.06 -14.94
CA CYS A 13 9.31 12.95 -13.55
C CYS A 13 8.47 13.76 -12.54
N SER A 14 7.60 14.68 -12.98
CA SER A 14 6.75 15.47 -12.08
C SER A 14 5.47 15.97 -12.76
N PHE A 15 4.45 16.25 -11.94
CA PHE A 15 3.14 16.73 -12.38
C PHE A 15 3.23 18.07 -13.14
N VAL A 16 4.25 18.87 -12.86
CA VAL A 16 4.49 20.19 -13.48
C VAL A 16 4.75 20.08 -14.98
N HIS A 17 5.46 19.04 -15.41
CA HIS A 17 5.82 18.83 -16.82
C HIS A 17 4.79 18.00 -17.58
N PHE A 18 3.69 17.59 -16.92
CA PHE A 18 2.67 16.73 -17.52
C PHE A 18 2.09 17.41 -18.76
N ASN A 19 1.43 18.57 -18.61
CA ASN A 19 0.80 19.29 -19.73
C ASN A 19 1.79 19.67 -20.83
N GLU A 20 3.01 20.09 -20.46
CA GLU A 20 4.06 20.46 -21.42
C GLU A 20 4.50 19.26 -22.26
N SER A 21 4.62 18.07 -21.66
CA SER A 21 4.95 16.83 -22.36
C SER A 21 3.86 16.43 -23.35
N LEU A 22 2.57 16.61 -22.98
CA LEU A 22 1.43 16.28 -23.85
C LEU A 22 1.31 17.24 -25.03
N GLN A 23 1.68 18.51 -24.85
CA GLN A 23 1.64 19.49 -25.94
C GLN A 23 2.75 19.30 -26.97
N ARG A 24 3.92 18.80 -26.53
CA ARG A 24 5.09 18.64 -27.38
C ARG A 24 5.14 17.32 -28.14
N HIS A 25 4.38 16.32 -27.69
CA HIS A 25 4.51 14.96 -28.17
C HIS A 25 3.15 14.27 -28.26
N ASP A 26 3.03 13.38 -29.24
CA ASP A 26 1.84 12.53 -29.43
C ASP A 26 1.90 11.32 -28.47
N VAL A 27 1.46 11.54 -27.23
CA VAL A 27 1.54 10.55 -26.14
C VAL A 27 0.23 9.77 -26.02
N GLU A 28 0.27 8.47 -26.31
CA GLU A 28 -0.89 7.58 -26.16
C GLU A 28 -1.01 6.96 -24.75
N ALA A 29 0.11 6.81 -24.03
CA ALA A 29 0.15 6.14 -22.74
C ALA A 29 1.29 6.64 -21.84
N ILE A 30 1.11 6.56 -20.52
CA ILE A 30 2.12 6.89 -19.50
C ILE A 30 2.29 5.72 -18.54
N HIS A 31 3.53 5.25 -18.39
CA HIS A 31 3.91 4.31 -17.33
C HIS A 31 4.62 5.07 -16.22
N PRO A 32 4.08 5.08 -14.99
CA PRO A 32 4.63 5.91 -13.91
C PRO A 32 5.83 5.28 -13.18
N GLY A 33 6.32 4.11 -13.63
CA GLY A 33 7.29 3.32 -12.88
C GLY A 33 6.82 2.99 -11.46
N TYR A 34 7.71 3.15 -10.49
CA TYR A 34 7.46 3.02 -9.04
C TYR A 34 7.93 4.28 -8.30
N GLY A 35 7.35 4.55 -7.13
CA GLY A 35 7.58 5.81 -6.41
C GLY A 35 7.02 7.02 -7.14
N PHE A 36 7.40 8.23 -6.73
CA PHE A 36 6.96 9.50 -7.31
C PHE A 36 5.43 9.60 -7.50
N LEU A 37 4.94 9.50 -8.74
CA LEU A 37 3.53 9.66 -9.10
C LEU A 37 2.78 8.34 -9.28
N SER A 38 3.46 7.18 -9.17
CA SER A 38 2.87 5.85 -9.42
C SER A 38 1.67 5.52 -8.52
N GLU A 39 1.64 6.06 -7.31
CA GLU A 39 0.57 5.83 -6.33
C GLU A 39 -0.29 7.10 -6.10
N ARG A 40 -0.18 8.11 -6.98
CA ARG A 40 -0.95 9.36 -6.86
C ARG A 40 -2.23 9.25 -7.67
N SER A 41 -3.35 9.04 -6.97
CA SER A 41 -4.66 8.87 -7.62
C SER A 41 -5.05 10.06 -8.52
N GLU A 42 -4.65 11.28 -8.15
CA GLU A 42 -4.89 12.49 -8.92
C GLU A 42 -4.13 12.49 -10.25
N PHE A 43 -2.97 11.85 -10.30
CA PHE A 43 -2.18 11.71 -11.53
C PHE A 43 -2.78 10.67 -12.49
N ALA A 44 -3.23 9.53 -11.95
CA ALA A 44 -3.99 8.55 -12.73
C ALA A 44 -5.28 9.15 -13.31
N GLN A 45 -5.98 9.99 -12.52
CA GLN A 45 -7.16 10.71 -12.97
C GLN A 45 -6.83 11.74 -14.06
N ALA A 46 -5.78 12.55 -13.87
CA ALA A 46 -5.35 13.54 -14.86
C ALA A 46 -4.97 12.90 -16.20
N CYS A 47 -4.33 11.71 -16.20
CA CYS A 47 -4.09 10.95 -17.43
C CYS A 47 -5.40 10.57 -18.13
N THR A 48 -6.37 10.06 -17.35
CA THR A 48 -7.69 9.66 -17.87
C THR A 48 -8.45 10.85 -18.45
N ASP A 49 -8.47 11.98 -17.75
CA ASP A 49 -9.15 13.21 -18.18
C ASP A 49 -8.52 13.81 -19.45
N ALA A 50 -7.21 13.61 -19.64
CA ALA A 50 -6.47 14.01 -20.83
C ALA A 50 -6.59 13.00 -22.00
N GLY A 51 -7.34 11.89 -21.84
CA GLY A 51 -7.49 10.86 -22.87
C GLY A 51 -6.27 9.95 -23.05
N ILE A 52 -5.37 9.90 -22.06
CA ILE A 52 -4.11 9.13 -22.10
C ILE A 52 -4.25 7.87 -21.28
N ILE A 53 -3.72 6.76 -21.81
CA ILE A 53 -3.72 5.49 -21.10
C ILE A 53 -2.73 5.56 -19.93
N PHE A 54 -3.24 5.59 -18.70
CA PHE A 54 -2.43 5.32 -17.51
C PHE A 54 -2.12 3.82 -17.42
N ILE A 55 -0.83 3.47 -17.49
CA ILE A 55 -0.34 2.08 -17.34
C ILE A 55 -0.23 1.79 -15.84
N GLY A 56 -1.38 1.46 -15.26
CA GLY A 56 -1.57 1.12 -13.84
C GLY A 56 -3.06 0.93 -13.52
N PRO A 57 -3.41 0.76 -12.24
CA PRO A 57 -4.80 0.62 -11.82
C PRO A 57 -5.61 1.91 -12.05
N PRO A 58 -6.95 1.82 -12.15
CA PRO A 58 -7.81 3.01 -12.20
C PRO A 58 -7.61 3.92 -10.99
N ALA A 59 -7.77 5.24 -11.16
CA ALA A 59 -7.58 6.23 -10.09
C ALA A 59 -8.36 5.90 -8.80
N LYS A 60 -9.59 5.38 -8.93
CA LYS A 60 -10.41 4.91 -7.79
C LYS A 60 -9.73 3.80 -6.98
N VAL A 61 -9.03 2.87 -7.66
CA VAL A 61 -8.34 1.74 -7.04
C VAL A 61 -7.04 2.24 -6.41
N VAL A 62 -6.28 3.10 -7.11
CA VAL A 62 -5.08 3.75 -6.57
C VAL A 62 -5.39 4.50 -5.26
N LYS A 63 -6.47 5.28 -5.24
CA LYS A 63 -6.92 6.01 -4.04
C LYS A 63 -7.26 5.04 -2.90
N ARG A 64 -8.13 4.07 -3.17
CA ARG A 64 -8.62 3.13 -2.16
C ARG A 64 -7.52 2.26 -1.56
N MET A 65 -6.56 1.84 -2.38
CA MET A 65 -5.46 0.97 -1.94
C MET A 65 -4.27 1.75 -1.39
N GLY A 66 -4.14 3.04 -1.72
CA GLY A 66 -3.12 3.94 -1.16
C GLY A 66 -3.44 4.43 0.27
N ASP A 67 -4.72 4.45 0.65
CA ASP A 67 -5.15 4.69 2.03
C ASP A 67 -5.12 3.39 2.84
N LYS A 68 -4.31 3.33 3.90
CA LYS A 68 -4.14 2.11 4.71
C LYS A 68 -5.42 1.67 5.41
N VAL A 69 -6.28 2.60 5.79
CA VAL A 69 -7.55 2.30 6.47
C VAL A 69 -8.54 1.76 5.45
N GLU A 70 -8.69 2.41 4.30
CA GLU A 70 -9.59 1.93 3.24
C GLU A 70 -9.13 0.60 2.64
N ALA A 71 -7.83 0.43 2.40
CA ALA A 71 -7.24 -0.82 1.91
C ALA A 71 -7.47 -1.97 2.89
N ARG A 72 -7.31 -1.70 4.19
CA ARG A 72 -7.60 -2.66 5.26
C ARG A 72 -9.09 -3.03 5.28
N GLN A 73 -9.97 -2.05 5.16
CA GLN A 73 -11.41 -2.32 5.11
C GLN A 73 -11.78 -3.14 3.87
N ALA A 74 -11.13 -2.89 2.72
CA ALA A 74 -11.28 -3.71 1.52
C ALA A 74 -10.84 -5.16 1.77
N ALA A 75 -9.70 -5.37 2.43
CA ALA A 75 -9.23 -6.69 2.83
C ALA A 75 -10.23 -7.42 3.74
N ILE A 76 -10.74 -6.74 4.78
CA ILE A 76 -11.76 -7.31 5.68
C ILE A 76 -13.03 -7.68 4.91
N ASN A 77 -13.55 -6.77 4.08
CA ASN A 77 -14.77 -7.00 3.29
C ASN A 77 -14.58 -8.14 2.28
N ALA A 78 -13.36 -8.33 1.78
CA ALA A 78 -13.04 -9.45 0.91
C ALA A 78 -13.00 -10.79 1.66
N ASN A 79 -12.92 -10.80 3.01
CA ASN A 79 -12.59 -11.92 3.91
C ASN A 79 -11.10 -12.30 3.94
N VAL A 80 -10.19 -11.35 3.71
CA VAL A 80 -8.74 -11.58 3.90
C VAL A 80 -8.40 -11.44 5.37
N SER A 81 -7.57 -12.35 5.89
CA SER A 81 -7.09 -12.27 7.27
C SER A 81 -6.21 -11.04 7.46
N VAL A 82 -6.56 -10.18 8.41
CA VAL A 82 -5.80 -8.96 8.73
C VAL A 82 -5.30 -8.97 10.17
N VAL A 83 -4.11 -8.41 10.41
CA VAL A 83 -3.58 -8.23 11.77
C VAL A 83 -4.57 -7.39 12.58
N PRO A 84 -4.97 -7.73 13.82
CA PRO A 84 -5.89 -6.92 14.62
C PRO A 84 -5.42 -5.46 14.71
N GLY A 85 -6.34 -4.53 14.45
CA GLY A 85 -6.08 -3.09 14.42
C GLY A 85 -7.33 -2.29 14.68
N SER A 86 -7.20 -0.99 14.94
CA SER A 86 -8.35 -0.11 15.16
C SER A 86 -9.29 -0.13 13.93
N PRO A 87 -10.61 0.03 14.11
CA PRO A 87 -11.57 0.02 13.00
C PRO A 87 -11.43 1.24 12.08
N GLY A 88 -10.72 2.28 12.53
CA GLY A 88 -10.41 3.49 11.78
C GLY A 88 -9.27 4.25 12.44
N PRO A 89 -9.02 5.50 12.00
CA PRO A 89 -8.10 6.39 12.68
C PRO A 89 -8.54 6.66 14.12
N ILE A 90 -7.57 6.71 15.03
CA ILE A 90 -7.74 7.10 16.43
C ILE A 90 -7.07 8.46 16.64
N THR A 91 -7.65 9.28 17.50
CA THR A 91 -7.21 10.67 17.72
C THR A 91 -6.78 10.95 19.15
N SER A 92 -6.92 9.96 20.03
CA SER A 92 -6.60 10.08 21.45
C SER A 92 -5.81 8.88 21.97
N SER A 93 -5.04 9.12 23.04
CA SER A 93 -4.29 8.06 23.74
C SER A 93 -5.21 7.06 24.44
N GLU A 94 -6.41 7.51 24.79
CA GLU A 94 -7.47 6.77 25.45
C GLU A 94 -8.01 5.66 24.51
N GLU A 95 -8.25 5.98 23.24
CA GLU A 95 -8.60 4.98 22.22
C GLU A 95 -7.48 3.94 22.02
N ALA A 96 -6.21 4.38 22.02
CA ALA A 96 -5.07 3.47 21.97
C ALA A 96 -5.00 2.54 23.19
N MET A 97 -5.32 3.07 24.38
CA MET A 97 -5.36 2.32 25.63
C MET A 97 -6.47 1.27 25.62
N GLU A 98 -7.67 1.63 25.14
CA GLU A 98 -8.81 0.71 24.95
C GLU A 98 -8.43 -0.46 24.04
N PHE A 99 -7.75 -0.17 22.92
CA PHE A 99 -7.24 -1.19 22.00
C PHE A 99 -6.24 -2.13 22.69
N CYS A 100 -5.29 -1.59 23.47
CA CYS A 100 -4.31 -2.39 24.21
C CYS A 100 -4.98 -3.30 25.25
N LYS A 101 -6.03 -2.84 25.93
CA LYS A 101 -6.79 -3.67 26.88
C LYS A 101 -7.51 -4.82 26.17
N ARG A 102 -8.00 -4.60 24.95
CA ARG A 102 -8.74 -5.60 24.17
C ARG A 102 -7.83 -6.64 23.50
N TYR A 103 -6.73 -6.21 22.89
CA TYR A 103 -5.88 -7.08 22.06
C TYR A 103 -4.51 -7.39 22.69
N GLY A 104 -4.18 -6.76 23.82
CA GLY A 104 -2.90 -6.91 24.52
C GLY A 104 -1.73 -6.24 23.80
N LEU A 105 -0.57 -6.26 24.45
CA LEU A 105 0.71 -5.76 23.92
C LEU A 105 1.54 -6.90 23.28
N PRO A 106 2.61 -6.61 22.52
CA PRO A 106 2.98 -5.29 22.02
C PRO A 106 2.04 -4.82 20.90
N VAL A 107 2.01 -3.50 20.69
CA VAL A 107 1.28 -2.82 19.62
C VAL A 107 2.22 -1.89 18.86
N ILE A 108 1.82 -1.48 17.67
CA ILE A 108 2.52 -0.45 16.90
C ILE A 108 1.54 0.65 16.53
N LEU A 109 1.95 1.89 16.84
CA LEU A 109 1.29 3.12 16.43
C LEU A 109 1.86 3.53 15.08
N LYS A 110 1.01 3.94 14.16
CA LYS A 110 1.37 4.40 12.81
C LYS A 110 0.56 5.64 12.46
N ALA A 111 1.14 6.60 11.75
CA ALA A 111 0.36 7.67 11.14
C ALA A 111 -0.74 7.06 10.24
N ALA A 112 -1.99 7.50 10.41
CA ALA A 112 -3.11 7.03 9.60
C ALA A 112 -2.94 7.46 8.14
N TYR A 113 -2.41 8.66 7.93
CA TYR A 113 -2.11 9.24 6.63
C TYR A 113 -0.59 9.46 6.49
N GLY A 114 -0.02 9.05 5.36
CA GLY A 114 1.41 9.21 5.07
C GLY A 114 2.24 7.91 5.06
N GLY A 115 3.55 8.05 4.89
CA GLY A 115 4.47 6.95 4.63
C GLY A 115 5.94 7.24 4.96
N GLY A 116 6.84 6.30 4.64
CA GLY A 116 8.28 6.45 4.85
C GLY A 116 8.75 6.23 6.29
N GLY A 117 7.97 5.54 7.13
CA GLY A 117 8.36 5.18 8.50
C GLY A 117 8.23 6.30 9.55
N ARG A 118 7.78 7.50 9.16
CA ARG A 118 7.53 8.61 10.09
C ARG A 118 6.21 8.43 10.84
N GLY A 119 6.20 8.83 12.11
CA GLY A 119 5.04 8.66 12.99
C GLY A 119 4.76 7.19 13.32
N MET A 120 5.81 6.35 13.42
CA MET A 120 5.69 4.93 13.74
C MET A 120 6.42 4.58 15.04
N ARG A 121 5.74 3.97 16.01
CA ARG A 121 6.33 3.61 17.31
C ARG A 121 5.79 2.26 17.80
N VAL A 122 6.69 1.36 18.19
CA VAL A 122 6.32 0.09 18.84
C VAL A 122 6.22 0.33 20.34
N VAL A 123 5.09 -0.05 20.94
CA VAL A 123 4.84 0.10 22.37
C VAL A 123 4.73 -1.27 23.02
N ARG A 124 5.56 -1.49 24.04
CA ARG A 124 5.71 -2.78 24.73
C ARG A 124 5.15 -2.78 26.15
N ARG A 125 4.97 -1.62 26.77
CA ARG A 125 4.40 -1.47 28.11
C ARG A 125 3.21 -0.53 28.06
N LEU A 126 2.21 -0.80 28.89
CA LEU A 126 0.96 -0.05 28.87
C LEU A 126 1.15 1.42 29.30
N GLU A 127 2.04 1.64 30.27
CA GLU A 127 2.45 2.96 30.78
C GLU A 127 3.04 3.88 29.69
N ASP A 128 3.66 3.28 28.66
CA ASP A 128 4.32 4.03 27.59
C ASP A 128 3.34 4.51 26.50
N ILE A 129 2.09 4.02 26.48
CA ILE A 129 1.12 4.28 25.39
C ILE A 129 0.85 5.75 25.21
N LYS A 130 0.56 6.48 26.29
CA LYS A 130 0.19 7.89 26.23
C LYS A 130 1.29 8.74 25.59
N GLN A 131 2.50 8.63 26.14
CA GLN A 131 3.66 9.37 25.64
C GLN A 131 3.99 9.00 24.19
N ASN A 132 3.97 7.72 23.84
CA ASN A 132 4.27 7.29 22.46
C ASN A 132 3.20 7.73 21.47
N PHE A 133 1.93 7.78 21.88
CA PHE A 133 0.83 8.30 21.07
C PHE A 133 1.02 9.77 20.75
N GLU A 134 1.23 10.60 21.77
CA GLU A 134 1.42 12.05 21.62
C GLU A 134 2.61 12.36 20.69
N LEU A 135 3.76 11.70 20.92
CA LEU A 135 4.95 11.87 20.08
C LEU A 135 4.72 11.46 18.63
N ALA A 136 4.04 10.34 18.39
CA ALA A 136 3.76 9.87 17.04
C ALA A 136 2.75 10.75 16.32
N SER A 137 1.72 11.20 17.03
CA SER A 137 0.70 12.11 16.50
C SER A 137 1.30 13.46 16.12
N SER A 138 2.14 14.05 16.99
CA SER A 138 2.84 15.31 16.68
C SER A 138 3.79 15.18 15.49
N GLU A 139 4.51 14.06 15.37
CA GLU A 139 5.38 13.82 14.23
C GLU A 139 4.59 13.66 12.92
N ALA A 140 3.46 12.94 12.96
CA ALA A 140 2.56 12.79 11.83
C ALA A 140 1.96 14.14 11.41
N LEU A 141 1.53 14.95 12.38
CA LEU A 141 1.01 16.31 12.13
C LEU A 141 2.07 17.19 11.45
N ALA A 142 3.31 17.18 11.95
CA ALA A 142 4.39 17.97 11.38
C ALA A 142 4.80 17.50 9.98
N ALA A 143 4.78 16.19 9.72
CA ALA A 143 5.24 15.62 8.44
C ALA A 143 4.15 15.61 7.36
N PHE A 144 2.88 15.47 7.73
CA PHE A 144 1.77 15.19 6.82
C PHE A 144 0.56 16.12 6.99
N GLY A 145 0.60 17.06 7.94
CA GLY A 145 -0.51 17.97 8.22
C GLY A 145 -1.69 17.32 8.94
N ASN A 146 -1.58 16.05 9.36
CA ASN A 146 -2.63 15.31 10.04
C ASN A 146 -2.04 14.41 11.14
N GLY A 147 -2.46 14.65 12.39
CA GLY A 147 -1.98 13.88 13.56
C GLY A 147 -2.76 12.60 13.84
N ALA A 148 -3.76 12.24 13.03
CA ALA A 148 -4.54 11.04 13.24
C ALA A 148 -3.65 9.78 13.14
N MET A 149 -3.87 8.87 14.08
CA MET A 149 -3.06 7.67 14.26
C MET A 149 -3.86 6.42 13.94
N PHE A 150 -3.15 5.32 13.71
CA PHE A 150 -3.69 3.98 13.55
C PHE A 150 -2.90 3.05 14.48
N ILE A 151 -3.59 2.13 15.15
CA ILE A 151 -2.98 1.18 16.07
C ILE A 151 -3.26 -0.25 15.60
N GLU A 152 -2.25 -1.11 15.64
CA GLU A 152 -2.38 -2.54 15.35
C GLU A 152 -1.52 -3.37 16.30
N LYS A 153 -1.80 -4.68 16.34
CA LYS A 153 -0.93 -5.63 17.03
C LYS A 153 0.43 -5.68 16.35
N PHE A 154 1.48 -5.59 17.16
CA PHE A 154 2.83 -5.74 16.65
C PHE A 154 3.19 -7.23 16.57
N ILE A 155 3.45 -7.71 15.36
CA ILE A 155 3.90 -9.07 15.13
C ILE A 155 5.40 -9.13 15.37
N GLU A 156 5.83 -9.97 16.31
CA GLU A 156 7.24 -10.17 16.60
C GLU A 156 7.86 -11.19 15.65
N ARG A 157 9.08 -10.88 15.17
CA ARG A 157 9.83 -11.71 14.22
C ARG A 157 9.00 -12.11 12.98
N PRO A 158 8.32 -11.15 12.31
CA PRO A 158 7.53 -11.48 11.13
C PRO A 158 8.45 -11.83 9.95
N ARG A 159 7.96 -12.71 9.08
CA ARG A 159 8.41 -12.73 7.67
C ARG A 159 7.58 -11.74 6.88
N HIS A 160 8.21 -11.00 5.97
CA HIS A 160 7.52 -10.10 5.06
C HIS A 160 7.31 -10.84 3.74
N ILE A 161 6.12 -11.39 3.54
CA ILE A 161 5.73 -12.10 2.32
C ILE A 161 4.73 -11.26 1.54
N GLU A 162 4.97 -11.10 0.24
CA GLU A 162 4.09 -10.37 -0.67
C GLU A 162 3.75 -11.21 -1.90
N VAL A 163 2.58 -10.97 -2.50
CA VAL A 163 2.09 -11.73 -3.64
C VAL A 163 2.01 -10.81 -4.84
N GLN A 164 2.66 -11.21 -5.93
CA GLN A 164 2.54 -10.49 -7.20
C GLN A 164 1.17 -10.74 -7.82
N ILE A 165 0.46 -9.68 -8.20
CA ILE A 165 -0.84 -9.78 -8.88
C ILE A 165 -0.79 -9.14 -10.27
N LEU A 166 -1.47 -9.78 -11.21
CA LEU A 166 -1.78 -9.23 -12.53
C LEU A 166 -3.28 -9.33 -12.80
N GLY A 167 -3.92 -8.20 -13.07
CA GLY A 167 -5.32 -8.10 -13.46
C GLY A 167 -5.51 -7.58 -14.88
N ASP A 168 -6.58 -7.97 -15.56
CA ASP A 168 -6.99 -7.38 -16.84
C ASP A 168 -8.30 -6.59 -16.75
N LYS A 169 -8.68 -5.91 -17.85
CA LYS A 169 -9.91 -5.12 -17.92
C LYS A 169 -11.19 -5.97 -18.04
N TYR A 170 -11.06 -7.28 -18.16
CA TYR A 170 -12.17 -8.23 -18.31
C TYR A 170 -12.50 -8.96 -17.00
N GLY A 171 -11.84 -8.59 -15.90
CA GLY A 171 -12.06 -9.13 -14.57
C GLY A 171 -11.23 -10.38 -14.26
N ASN A 172 -10.28 -10.76 -15.11
CA ASN A 172 -9.36 -11.84 -14.80
C ASN A 172 -8.26 -11.33 -13.88
N VAL A 173 -7.98 -12.08 -12.81
CA VAL A 173 -6.92 -11.79 -11.86
C VAL A 173 -6.12 -13.06 -11.60
N VAL A 174 -4.80 -12.97 -11.75
CA VAL A 174 -3.88 -14.06 -11.46
C VAL A 174 -2.80 -13.60 -10.49
N HIS A 175 -2.25 -14.55 -9.73
CA HIS A 175 -1.02 -14.32 -8.98
C HIS A 175 0.20 -14.84 -9.75
N LEU A 176 1.35 -14.22 -9.56
CA LEU A 176 2.64 -14.72 -10.04
C LEU A 176 3.50 -15.19 -8.86
N TYR A 177 2.87 -15.93 -7.95
CA TYR A 177 3.44 -16.44 -6.70
C TYR A 177 3.85 -15.32 -5.72
N GLU A 178 4.47 -15.72 -4.63
CA GLU A 178 4.93 -14.85 -3.56
C GLU A 178 6.45 -14.58 -3.62
N ARG A 179 6.86 -13.48 -2.99
CA ARG A 179 8.26 -13.16 -2.67
C ARG A 179 8.45 -13.10 -1.17
N ASP A 180 9.62 -13.56 -0.72
CA ASP A 180 10.11 -13.29 0.63
C ASP A 180 11.00 -12.05 0.62
N CYS A 181 10.54 -10.99 1.26
CA CYS A 181 11.20 -9.70 1.38
C CYS A 181 11.61 -9.42 2.84
N SER A 182 11.80 -10.47 3.65
CA SER A 182 12.06 -10.37 5.10
C SER A 182 13.44 -9.79 5.43
N VAL A 183 14.39 -9.86 4.50
CA VAL A 183 15.74 -9.32 4.70
C VAL A 183 15.69 -7.80 4.54
N GLN A 184 15.58 -7.11 5.68
CA GLN A 184 15.38 -5.67 5.74
C GLN A 184 16.38 -5.00 6.69
N ARG A 185 16.72 -3.74 6.40
CA ARG A 185 17.43 -2.85 7.34
C ARG A 185 16.62 -1.59 7.50
N ARG A 186 16.27 -1.23 8.74
CA ARG A 186 15.44 -0.04 9.07
C ARG A 186 14.13 0.01 8.25
N HIS A 187 13.44 -1.13 8.14
CA HIS A 187 12.18 -1.29 7.38
C HIS A 187 12.28 -1.07 5.87
N GLN A 188 13.48 -1.15 5.28
CA GLN A 188 13.71 -1.12 3.84
C GLN A 188 14.18 -2.49 3.36
N LYS A 189 13.60 -2.99 2.27
CA LYS A 189 13.97 -4.25 1.62
C LYS A 189 15.40 -4.18 1.09
N LEU A 190 16.19 -5.23 1.34
CA LEU A 190 17.57 -5.36 0.84
C LEU A 190 17.74 -6.58 -0.07
N VAL A 191 17.13 -7.71 0.30
CA VAL A 191 17.17 -8.94 -0.48
C VAL A 191 15.77 -9.50 -0.57
N GLU A 192 15.40 -9.92 -1.77
CA GLU A 192 14.09 -10.43 -2.13
C GLU A 192 14.29 -11.76 -2.87
N ILE A 193 13.56 -12.81 -2.46
CA ILE A 193 13.71 -14.16 -3.02
C ILE A 193 12.34 -14.68 -3.45
N ALA A 194 12.26 -15.33 -4.61
CA ALA A 194 11.04 -15.91 -5.15
C ALA A 194 11.27 -17.36 -5.63
N PRO A 195 10.37 -18.32 -5.32
CA PRO A 195 9.31 -18.22 -4.32
C PRO A 195 9.88 -18.12 -2.88
N ALA A 196 9.02 -17.88 -1.89
CA ALA A 196 9.46 -17.78 -0.50
C ALA A 196 10.00 -19.13 0.03
N PRO A 197 11.25 -19.21 0.50
CA PRO A 197 11.83 -20.47 0.96
C PRO A 197 11.09 -20.99 2.20
N SER A 198 10.92 -22.31 2.30
CA SER A 198 10.33 -22.98 3.49
C SER A 198 8.99 -22.41 3.95
N LEU A 199 8.19 -21.83 3.06
CA LEU A 199 6.81 -21.44 3.37
C LEU A 199 5.91 -22.68 3.27
N ASP A 200 5.15 -22.93 4.34
CA ASP A 200 4.21 -24.06 4.40
C ASP A 200 3.26 -24.04 3.19
N PRO A 201 3.07 -25.16 2.46
CA PRO A 201 2.24 -25.19 1.27
C PRO A 201 0.77 -24.79 1.49
N THR A 202 0.21 -25.09 2.67
CA THR A 202 -1.17 -24.71 3.01
C THR A 202 -1.28 -23.21 3.24
N ILE A 203 -0.29 -22.62 3.93
CA ILE A 203 -0.19 -21.17 4.11
C ILE A 203 0.00 -20.48 2.76
N ARG A 204 0.90 -20.98 1.91
CA ARG A 204 1.12 -20.44 0.56
C ARG A 204 -0.19 -20.43 -0.23
N LYS A 205 -0.91 -21.56 -0.27
CA LYS A 205 -2.18 -21.66 -0.99
C LYS A 205 -3.21 -20.64 -0.48
N SER A 206 -3.33 -20.50 0.84
CA SER A 206 -4.25 -19.53 1.45
C SER A 206 -3.85 -18.10 1.11
N LEU A 207 -2.57 -17.76 1.24
CA LEU A 207 -2.02 -16.43 0.95
C LEU A 207 -2.27 -16.01 -0.51
N LEU A 208 -1.98 -16.92 -1.46
CA LEU A 208 -2.18 -16.67 -2.88
C LEU A 208 -3.66 -16.51 -3.23
N SER A 209 -4.53 -17.33 -2.64
CA SER A 209 -5.99 -17.23 -2.81
C SER A 209 -6.54 -15.92 -2.24
N ASP A 210 -6.04 -15.50 -1.07
CA ASP A 210 -6.46 -14.27 -0.40
C ASP A 210 -6.06 -13.04 -1.23
N ALA A 211 -4.85 -13.03 -1.79
CA ALA A 211 -4.36 -11.94 -2.63
C ALA A 211 -5.19 -11.80 -3.91
N VAL A 212 -5.50 -12.90 -4.61
CA VAL A 212 -6.36 -12.88 -5.80
C VAL A 212 -7.78 -12.41 -5.44
N ARG A 213 -8.33 -12.87 -4.32
CA ARG A 213 -9.66 -12.48 -3.86
C ARG A 213 -9.74 -10.99 -3.51
N LEU A 214 -8.74 -10.44 -2.82
CA LEU A 214 -8.65 -9.01 -2.54
C LEU A 214 -8.57 -8.20 -3.82
N ALA A 215 -7.63 -8.53 -4.71
CA ALA A 215 -7.45 -7.81 -5.98
C ALA A 215 -8.72 -7.86 -6.86
N SER A 216 -9.39 -9.01 -6.92
CA SER A 216 -10.67 -9.15 -7.63
C SER A 216 -11.76 -8.27 -7.01
N SER A 217 -11.85 -8.21 -5.67
CA SER A 217 -12.87 -7.43 -4.95
C SER A 217 -12.76 -5.91 -5.14
N VAL A 218 -11.59 -5.43 -5.56
CA VAL A 218 -11.32 -4.01 -5.84
C VAL A 218 -11.23 -3.72 -7.33
N GLU A 219 -11.55 -4.69 -8.20
CA GLU A 219 -11.45 -4.58 -9.66
C GLU A 219 -10.05 -4.15 -10.10
N TYR A 220 -9.02 -4.79 -9.53
CA TYR A 220 -7.63 -4.44 -9.82
C TYR A 220 -7.29 -4.74 -11.29
N VAL A 221 -6.61 -3.80 -11.95
CA VAL A 221 -6.16 -3.92 -13.34
C VAL A 221 -4.67 -3.62 -13.42
N GLN A 222 -3.98 -4.33 -14.31
CA GLN A 222 -2.53 -4.32 -14.50
C GLN A 222 -1.78 -4.90 -13.30
N ASN A 223 -0.54 -4.46 -13.11
CA ASN A 223 0.44 -5.09 -12.24
C ASN A 223 0.44 -4.48 -10.83
N CYS A 224 0.35 -5.32 -9.79
CA CYS A 224 0.55 -4.92 -8.39
C CYS A 224 1.75 -5.67 -7.79
N ASN A 225 2.70 -4.93 -7.23
CA ASN A 225 3.78 -5.49 -6.42
C ASN A 225 3.41 -5.54 -4.94
#